data_AF-A0A180FST1-F1
#
_entry.id   AF-A0A180FST1-F1
#
_cell.length_a   1.000
_cell.length_b   1.000
_cell.length_c   1.000
_cell.angle_alpha   90.00
_cell.angle_beta   90.00
_cell.angle_gamma   90.00
#
_symmetry.space_group_name_H-M   'P 1'
#
loop_
_entity.id
_entity.type
_entity.pdbx_description
1 polymer ?
#
loop_
_entity_poly.entity_id
_entity_poly.type
_entity_poly.pdbx_seq_one_letter_code
_entity_poly.pdbx_strand_id
1 'polypeptide(L)'
;MIDAGWYDLFDDFADVFNVETKNGKEHIFSVQFKGYANFVGNVMATRSAPTNDEVPGVNGDYADALHAESGLYESFSDDDERKDVTFVTEMISPSDGQLYTFIPHIHKYYDPAAIGNQTNSSKNISVIRYAELLLIYAEALNEENNAPNAEAYWAIDKVRERAGIAKLSDTRPNLNVEQFRDSVFQERRKELVFEYQRWFDLSRRGADYYVKTLHAAGKTAAAPRHIHFPVPQRELDLNPNLKQNPEWINYN
;
A
#
# COMPACT_ATOMS: atom_id res chain seq x y z
N MET A 1 5.75 -14.40 16.87
CA MET A 1 6.46 -13.18 16.41
C MET A 1 6.12 -11.99 17.28
N ILE A 2 4.83 -11.66 17.47
CA ILE A 2 4.37 -10.61 18.39
C ILE A 2 4.94 -10.81 19.80
N ASP A 3 4.71 -11.97 20.42
CA ASP A 3 5.18 -12.27 21.79
C ASP A 3 6.71 -12.32 21.94
N ALA A 4 7.43 -12.51 20.83
CA ALA A 4 8.90 -12.58 20.86
C ALA A 4 9.54 -11.19 21.00
N GLY A 5 8.80 -10.11 20.73
CA GLY A 5 9.28 -8.73 20.87
C GLY A 5 10.44 -8.35 19.94
N TRP A 6 10.64 -9.10 18.84
CA TRP A 6 11.73 -8.85 17.89
C TRP A 6 11.45 -7.70 16.93
N TYR A 7 10.17 -7.39 16.72
CA TYR A 7 9.69 -6.37 15.81
C TYR A 7 8.70 -5.46 16.54
N ASP A 8 8.67 -4.20 16.13
CA ASP A 8 7.72 -3.20 16.64
C ASP A 8 7.46 -2.14 15.57
N LEU A 9 6.41 -1.35 15.75
CA LEU A 9 6.12 -0.21 14.87
C LEU A 9 7.18 0.87 15.07
N PHE A 10 7.57 1.55 13.99
CA PHE A 10 8.17 2.87 14.11
C PHE A 10 7.18 3.87 14.70
N ASP A 11 7.70 4.76 15.53
CA ASP A 11 6.90 5.79 16.19
C ASP A 11 6.40 6.78 15.11
N ASP A 12 7.27 7.16 14.18
CA ASP A 12 6.93 7.90 12.95
C ASP A 12 6.67 6.91 11.80
N PHE A 13 5.56 7.07 11.09
CA PHE A 13 5.23 6.26 9.91
C PHE A 13 6.24 6.43 8.76
N ALA A 14 6.83 7.62 8.59
CA ALA A 14 7.80 7.89 7.53
C ALA A 14 9.08 7.05 7.68
N ASP A 15 9.44 6.70 8.92
CA ASP A 15 10.62 5.88 9.22
C ASP A 15 10.53 4.45 8.70
N VAL A 16 9.34 3.99 8.30
CA VAL A 16 9.22 2.73 7.55
C VAL A 16 9.93 2.83 6.19
N PHE A 17 9.94 4.01 5.55
CA PHE A 17 10.37 4.14 4.16
C PHE A 17 11.74 4.82 4.02
N ASN A 18 12.29 5.38 5.10
CA ASN A 18 13.55 6.11 5.08
C ASN A 18 14.78 5.22 4.85
N VAL A 19 15.81 5.78 4.20
CA VAL A 19 17.06 5.05 3.92
C VAL A 19 17.82 4.73 5.21
N GLU A 20 17.81 5.66 6.17
CA GLU A 20 18.53 5.57 7.45
C GLU A 20 17.97 4.48 8.38
N THR A 21 16.70 4.12 8.22
CA THR A 21 15.95 3.20 9.08
C THR A 21 15.68 1.85 8.43
N LYS A 22 16.30 1.59 7.27
CA LYS A 22 16.26 0.30 6.59
C LYS A 22 16.56 -0.86 7.53
N ASN A 23 15.82 -1.95 7.36
CA ASN A 23 15.97 -3.16 8.17
C ASN A 23 15.81 -2.90 9.69
N GLY A 24 15.23 -1.76 10.08
CA GLY A 24 14.92 -1.46 11.47
C GLY A 24 13.71 -2.23 11.99
N LYS A 25 13.23 -1.81 13.17
CA LYS A 25 12.31 -2.59 14.01
C LYS A 25 10.99 -3.02 13.37
N GLU A 26 10.51 -2.31 12.34
CA GLU A 26 9.26 -2.70 11.67
C GLU A 26 9.48 -3.67 10.49
N HIS A 27 10.70 -3.78 9.96
CA HIS A 27 11.00 -4.54 8.74
C HIS A 27 11.27 -6.01 9.03
N ILE A 28 10.31 -6.88 8.72
CA ILE A 28 10.48 -8.34 8.84
C ILE A 28 11.25 -8.87 7.62
N PHE A 29 10.82 -8.50 6.41
CA PHE A 29 11.55 -8.78 5.18
C PHE A 29 11.32 -7.68 4.15
N SER A 30 12.41 -7.23 3.52
CA SER A 30 12.41 -6.15 2.54
C SER A 30 13.34 -6.47 1.37
N VAL A 31 12.94 -6.06 0.17
CA VAL A 31 13.82 -6.02 -1.00
C VAL A 31 14.86 -4.93 -0.77
N GLN A 32 16.13 -5.29 -0.92
CA GLN A 32 17.26 -4.40 -0.68
C GLN A 32 17.62 -3.64 -1.95
N PHE A 33 17.60 -2.31 -1.87
CA PHE A 33 18.03 -1.44 -2.96
C PHE A 33 19.30 -0.67 -2.60
N LYS A 34 20.12 -0.38 -3.62
CA LYS A 34 21.32 0.45 -3.48
C LYS A 34 21.37 1.46 -4.61
N GLY A 35 21.15 2.71 -4.25
CA GLY A 35 21.30 3.84 -5.17
C GLY A 35 22.71 3.95 -5.74
N TYR A 36 22.82 4.54 -6.93
CA TYR A 36 24.10 4.83 -7.60
C TYR A 36 25.03 3.62 -7.76
N ALA A 37 24.45 2.41 -7.82
CA ALA A 37 25.19 1.17 -8.04
C ALA A 37 24.47 0.31 -9.08
N ASN A 38 25.10 0.06 -10.23
CA ASN A 38 24.70 -0.94 -11.23
C ASN A 38 23.19 -1.03 -11.55
N PHE A 39 22.48 0.11 -11.60
CA PHE A 39 21.03 0.15 -11.86
C PHE A 39 20.18 -0.69 -10.87
N VAL A 40 20.62 -0.83 -9.61
CA VAL A 40 19.87 -1.54 -8.54
C VAL A 40 19.22 -0.59 -7.53
N GLY A 41 18.90 0.63 -7.96
CA GLY A 41 18.13 1.59 -7.17
C GLY A 41 16.62 1.32 -7.23
N ASN A 42 15.89 1.90 -6.28
CA ASN A 42 14.46 1.68 -6.15
C ASN A 42 13.69 2.55 -7.16
N VAL A 43 13.13 1.89 -8.19
CA VAL A 43 12.33 2.56 -9.23
C VAL A 43 10.97 3.05 -8.73
N MET A 44 10.47 2.59 -7.57
CA MET A 44 9.25 3.12 -6.97
C MET A 44 9.40 4.57 -6.50
N ALA A 45 10.62 5.03 -6.24
CA ALA A 45 10.87 6.43 -5.92
C ALA A 45 10.53 7.35 -7.10
N THR A 46 10.83 6.93 -8.33
CA THR A 46 10.39 7.65 -9.55
C THR A 46 8.86 7.70 -9.64
N ARG A 47 8.19 6.61 -9.28
CA ARG A 47 6.72 6.52 -9.19
C ARG A 47 6.11 7.26 -8.00
N SER A 48 6.94 7.92 -7.19
CA SER A 48 6.54 8.71 -6.02
C SER A 48 6.99 10.17 -6.10
N ALA A 49 7.33 10.63 -7.30
CA ALA A 49 7.80 11.99 -7.55
C ALA A 49 7.03 12.60 -8.72
N PRO A 50 6.67 13.89 -8.66
CA PRO A 50 6.11 14.59 -9.81
C PRO A 50 7.12 14.65 -10.96
N THR A 51 6.60 14.84 -12.17
CA THR A 51 7.43 15.03 -13.37
C THR A 51 8.09 16.41 -13.36
N ASN A 52 9.11 16.60 -14.21
CA ASN A 52 9.78 17.89 -14.34
C ASN A 52 8.85 18.97 -14.94
N ASP A 53 7.83 18.57 -15.69
CA ASP A 53 6.84 19.48 -16.26
C ASP A 53 5.86 19.99 -15.19
N GLU A 54 5.63 19.21 -14.13
CA GLU A 54 4.81 19.59 -12.97
C GLU A 54 5.61 20.39 -11.94
N VAL A 55 6.83 19.94 -11.64
CA VAL A 55 7.73 20.58 -10.67
C VAL A 55 9.14 20.64 -11.26
N PRO A 56 9.58 21.82 -11.75
CA PRO A 56 10.90 21.97 -12.37
C PRO A 56 12.05 21.48 -11.48
N GLY A 57 12.91 20.63 -12.03
CA GLY A 57 14.06 20.04 -11.32
C GLY A 57 13.76 18.76 -10.55
N VAL A 58 12.53 18.23 -10.62
CA VAL A 58 12.17 16.92 -10.09
C VAL A 58 11.95 15.94 -11.24
N ASN A 59 12.59 14.77 -11.21
CA ASN A 59 12.52 13.79 -12.28
C ASN A 59 11.78 12.52 -11.85
N GLY A 60 10.45 12.64 -11.71
CA GLY A 60 9.53 11.53 -11.49
C GLY A 60 8.80 11.06 -12.75
N ASP A 61 7.93 10.05 -12.58
CA ASP A 61 7.09 9.49 -13.65
C ASP A 61 5.89 8.74 -13.05
N TYR A 62 4.69 8.90 -13.62
CA TYR A 62 3.44 8.23 -13.18
C TYR A 62 3.13 8.32 -11.67
N ALA A 63 3.56 9.36 -10.97
CA ALA A 63 3.20 9.53 -9.55
C ALA A 63 1.73 9.92 -9.35
N ASP A 64 1.09 10.40 -10.42
CA ASP A 64 -0.36 10.61 -10.58
C ASP A 64 -1.15 9.32 -10.87
N ALA A 65 -0.50 8.14 -10.96
CA ALA A 65 -1.16 6.88 -11.33
C ALA A 65 -2.31 6.47 -10.39
N LEU A 66 -2.47 7.17 -9.28
CA LEU A 66 -3.72 7.21 -8.53
C LEU A 66 -4.81 7.88 -9.35
N HIS A 67 -5.68 7.07 -9.94
CA HIS A 67 -6.94 7.60 -10.47
C HIS A 67 -7.74 8.23 -9.32
N ALA A 68 -7.97 9.55 -9.41
CA ALA A 68 -8.82 10.33 -8.50
C ALA A 68 -10.19 9.65 -8.24
N GLU A 69 -10.68 8.89 -9.20
CA GLU A 69 -11.92 8.09 -9.14
C GLU A 69 -11.94 7.02 -8.03
N SER A 70 -10.78 6.65 -7.47
CA SER A 70 -10.70 5.56 -6.48
C SER A 70 -10.93 6.03 -5.03
N GLY A 71 -10.99 7.34 -4.77
CA GLY A 71 -11.29 7.90 -3.45
C GLY A 71 -10.28 7.51 -2.36
N LEU A 72 -9.05 7.13 -2.73
CA LEU A 72 -8.05 6.66 -1.76
C LEU A 72 -7.51 7.82 -0.94
N TYR A 73 -7.09 8.91 -1.59
CA TYR A 73 -6.58 10.10 -0.92
C TYR A 73 -7.63 10.68 0.05
N GLU A 74 -8.87 10.77 -0.39
CA GLU A 74 -10.02 11.29 0.37
C GLU A 74 -10.44 10.35 1.51
N SER A 75 -10.00 9.09 1.50
CA SER A 75 -10.31 8.15 2.59
C SER A 75 -9.51 8.43 3.85
N PHE A 76 -8.40 9.16 3.75
CA PHE A 76 -7.60 9.60 4.90
C PHE A 76 -8.25 10.83 5.53
N SER A 77 -8.45 10.79 6.85
CA SER A 77 -8.81 11.99 7.60
C SER A 77 -7.61 12.93 7.68
N ASP A 78 -7.86 14.21 7.96
CA ASP A 78 -6.80 15.23 7.97
C ASP A 78 -5.83 15.08 9.16
N ASP A 79 -6.22 14.33 10.20
CA ASP A 79 -5.39 13.94 11.34
C ASP A 79 -4.61 12.63 11.11
N ASP A 80 -4.82 11.94 9.99
CA ASP A 80 -4.11 10.70 9.68
C ASP A 80 -2.69 11.00 9.19
N GLU A 81 -1.70 10.83 10.06
CA GLU A 81 -0.29 11.17 9.80
C GLU A 81 0.30 10.43 8.60
N ARG A 82 -0.33 9.32 8.18
CA ARG A 82 0.07 8.58 6.98
C ARG A 82 -0.22 9.32 5.69
N LYS A 83 -1.15 10.29 5.69
CA LYS A 83 -1.63 11.00 4.50
C LYS A 83 -0.49 11.74 3.81
N ASP A 84 0.26 12.55 4.55
CA ASP A 84 1.34 13.39 4.02
C ASP A 84 2.63 12.60 3.73
N VAL A 85 2.80 11.44 4.38
CA VAL A 85 3.85 10.49 4.00
C VAL A 85 3.49 9.76 2.72
N THR A 86 2.22 9.40 2.56
CA THR A 86 1.76 8.56 1.44
C THR A 86 1.54 9.37 0.17
N PHE A 87 1.07 10.61 0.30
CA PHE A 87 0.72 11.49 -0.81
C PHE A 87 1.29 12.90 -0.67
N VAL A 88 1.37 13.60 -1.78
CA VAL A 88 1.76 15.00 -1.86
C VAL A 88 0.88 15.73 -2.87
N THR A 89 0.50 16.98 -2.56
CA THR A 89 -0.30 17.85 -3.45
C THR A 89 0.43 19.12 -3.84
N GLU A 90 1.58 19.39 -3.21
CA GLU A 90 2.40 20.54 -3.50
C GLU A 90 3.88 20.27 -3.21
N MET A 91 4.77 20.92 -3.96
CA MET A 91 6.21 20.76 -3.77
C MET A 91 6.94 22.06 -4.15
N ILE A 92 7.99 22.38 -3.39
CA ILE A 92 8.90 23.47 -3.73
C ILE A 92 9.89 22.94 -4.77
N SER A 93 9.92 23.59 -5.93
CA SER A 93 10.86 23.29 -7.01
C SER A 93 12.31 23.50 -6.53
N PRO A 94 13.18 22.46 -6.61
CA PRO A 94 14.58 22.61 -6.27
C PRO A 94 15.35 23.48 -7.29
N SER A 95 14.77 23.73 -8.48
CA SER A 95 15.44 24.47 -9.55
C SER A 95 15.21 25.98 -9.48
N ASP A 96 14.04 26.44 -9.02
CA ASP A 96 13.67 27.85 -8.98
C ASP A 96 13.14 28.34 -7.60
N GLY A 97 12.89 27.42 -6.66
CA GLY A 97 12.43 27.74 -5.31
C GLY A 97 10.95 28.12 -5.19
N GLN A 98 10.15 27.99 -6.25
CA GLN A 98 8.71 28.28 -6.22
C GLN A 98 7.89 27.06 -5.75
N LEU A 99 6.73 27.33 -5.14
CA LEU A 99 5.76 26.31 -4.77
C LEU A 99 4.87 25.98 -5.98
N TYR A 100 4.80 24.70 -6.32
CA TYR A 100 3.93 24.16 -7.37
C TYR A 100 2.87 23.28 -6.72
N THR A 101 1.62 23.38 -7.19
CA THR A 101 0.49 22.58 -6.71
C THR A 101 -0.07 21.71 -7.82
N PHE A 102 -0.55 20.52 -7.46
CA PHE A 102 -1.00 19.50 -8.40
C PHE A 102 -2.00 18.54 -7.71
N ILE A 103 -2.61 17.65 -8.48
CA ILE A 103 -3.51 16.62 -7.92
C ILE A 103 -2.74 15.68 -6.99
N PRO A 104 -3.38 14.97 -6.05
CA PRO A 104 -2.66 14.06 -5.15
C PRO A 104 -1.77 13.06 -5.90
N HIS A 105 -0.46 13.14 -5.64
CA HIS A 105 0.55 12.22 -6.14
C HIS A 105 0.98 11.28 -5.04
N ILE A 106 1.45 10.09 -5.41
CA ILE A 106 2.15 9.20 -4.48
C ILE A 106 3.44 9.89 -4.03
N HIS A 107 3.75 9.80 -2.73
CA HIS A 107 4.95 10.39 -2.13
C HIS A 107 5.76 9.41 -1.28
N LYS A 108 5.17 8.27 -0.91
CA LYS A 108 5.72 7.30 0.06
C LYS A 108 7.19 6.92 -0.18
N TYR A 109 7.59 6.75 -1.44
CA TYR A 109 8.98 6.39 -1.80
C TYR A 109 9.80 7.54 -2.37
N TYR A 110 9.30 8.78 -2.35
CA TYR A 110 10.08 9.95 -2.79
C TYR A 110 11.39 10.02 -2.02
N ASP A 111 12.50 10.18 -2.73
CA ASP A 111 13.82 10.25 -2.12
C ASP A 111 14.44 11.63 -2.37
N PRO A 112 14.45 12.53 -1.37
CA PRO A 112 15.04 13.85 -1.52
C PRO A 112 16.57 13.79 -1.70
N ALA A 113 17.23 12.67 -1.39
CA ALA A 113 18.65 12.48 -1.69
C ALA A 113 18.90 12.10 -3.16
N ALA A 114 17.86 11.75 -3.92
CA ALA A 114 17.93 11.31 -5.31
C ALA A 114 17.18 12.23 -6.29
N ILE A 115 16.99 13.51 -5.96
CA ILE A 115 16.21 14.49 -6.75
C ILE A 115 16.54 14.47 -8.26
N GLY A 116 17.84 14.49 -8.60
CA GLY A 116 18.28 14.53 -10.00
C GLY A 116 17.94 13.27 -10.80
N ASN A 117 17.74 12.13 -10.13
CA ASN A 117 17.27 10.91 -10.76
C ASN A 117 16.74 9.93 -9.68
N GLN A 118 15.43 9.89 -9.51
CA GLN A 118 14.76 9.09 -8.49
C GLN A 118 15.00 7.57 -8.63
N THR A 119 15.38 7.08 -9.82
CA THR A 119 15.75 5.66 -10.00
C THR A 119 16.99 5.25 -9.20
N ASN A 120 17.77 6.22 -8.71
CA ASN A 120 18.89 6.00 -7.81
C ASN A 120 18.50 6.02 -6.32
N SER A 121 17.21 6.01 -5.98
CA SER A 121 16.84 5.92 -4.57
C SER A 121 17.38 4.66 -3.93
N SER A 122 17.85 4.81 -2.70
CA SER A 122 18.22 3.64 -1.90
C SER A 122 17.03 3.09 -1.12
N LYS A 123 15.87 3.74 -1.00
CA LYS A 123 14.77 3.29 -0.13
C LYS A 123 14.40 1.82 -0.37
N ASN A 124 14.24 1.04 0.69
CA ASN A 124 13.82 -0.36 0.56
C ASN A 124 12.33 -0.47 0.25
N ILE A 125 11.91 -1.59 -0.33
CA ILE A 125 10.49 -1.95 -0.44
C ILE A 125 10.22 -3.09 0.52
N SER A 126 9.28 -2.89 1.45
CA SER A 126 8.85 -3.93 2.37
C SER A 126 8.04 -5.00 1.64
N VAL A 127 8.36 -6.26 1.91
CA VAL A 127 7.57 -7.42 1.47
C VAL A 127 6.58 -7.82 2.55
N ILE A 128 7.04 -7.77 3.81
CA ILE A 128 6.20 -7.90 5.01
C ILE A 128 6.83 -7.08 6.13
N ARG A 129 6.00 -6.35 6.87
CA ARG A 129 6.40 -5.53 8.03
C ARG A 129 5.44 -5.73 9.19
N TYR A 130 5.83 -5.23 10.37
CA TYR A 130 5.12 -5.52 11.60
C TYR A 130 3.67 -5.03 11.61
N ALA A 131 3.36 -3.86 11.03
CA ALA A 131 1.97 -3.40 10.92
C ALA A 131 1.09 -4.36 10.10
N GLU A 132 1.62 -4.94 9.02
CA GLU A 132 0.90 -5.96 8.26
C GLU A 132 0.65 -7.21 9.11
N LEU A 133 1.64 -7.65 9.89
CA LEU A 133 1.49 -8.78 10.80
C LEU A 133 0.40 -8.53 11.86
N LEU A 134 0.36 -7.32 12.44
CA LEU A 134 -0.69 -6.92 13.38
C LEU A 134 -2.08 -6.99 12.74
N LEU A 135 -2.23 -6.49 11.51
CA LEU A 135 -3.52 -6.52 10.81
C LEU A 135 -3.93 -7.93 10.38
N ILE A 136 -2.97 -8.78 9.99
CA ILE A 136 -3.22 -10.22 9.75
C ILE A 136 -3.68 -10.91 11.04
N TYR A 137 -3.04 -10.59 12.17
CA TYR A 137 -3.40 -11.14 13.48
C TYR A 137 -4.79 -10.71 13.93
N ALA A 138 -5.13 -9.42 13.78
CA ALA A 138 -6.46 -8.89 14.06
C ALA A 138 -7.55 -9.59 13.25
N GLU A 139 -7.32 -9.79 11.94
CA GLU A 139 -8.23 -10.54 11.08
C GLU A 139 -8.39 -11.99 11.53
N ALA A 140 -7.27 -12.69 11.75
CA ALA A 140 -7.29 -14.10 12.13
C ALA A 140 -8.07 -14.34 13.43
N LEU A 141 -7.86 -13.50 14.45
CA LEU A 141 -8.59 -13.59 15.72
C LEU A 141 -10.09 -13.36 15.55
N ASN A 142 -10.49 -12.44 14.67
CA ASN A 142 -11.90 -12.21 14.38
C ASN A 142 -12.58 -13.42 13.72
N GLU A 143 -11.89 -14.09 12.80
CA GLU A 143 -12.38 -15.31 12.15
C GLU A 143 -12.43 -16.50 13.11
N GLU A 144 -11.35 -16.73 13.85
CA GLU A 144 -11.20 -17.88 14.75
C GLU A 144 -12.25 -17.86 15.87
N ASN A 145 -12.48 -16.69 16.46
CA ASN A 145 -13.41 -16.54 17.58
C ASN A 145 -14.86 -16.28 17.13
N ASN A 146 -15.10 -16.11 15.82
CA ASN A 146 -16.39 -15.67 15.27
C ASN A 146 -16.92 -14.38 15.96
N ALA A 147 -16.00 -13.52 16.40
CA ALA A 147 -16.20 -12.17 16.92
C ALA A 147 -14.81 -11.53 17.19
N PRO A 148 -14.66 -10.20 17.13
CA PRO A 148 -13.43 -9.56 17.57
C PRO A 148 -13.29 -9.61 19.10
N ASN A 149 -12.18 -10.14 19.59
CA ASN A 149 -11.81 -10.09 21.01
C ASN A 149 -10.91 -8.87 21.30
N ALA A 150 -10.49 -8.73 22.56
CA ALA A 150 -9.68 -7.59 23.00
C ALA A 150 -8.32 -7.51 22.25
N GLU A 151 -7.72 -8.66 21.96
CA GLU A 151 -6.45 -8.78 21.23
C GLU A 151 -6.60 -8.38 19.76
N ALA A 152 -7.74 -8.67 19.12
CA ALA A 152 -8.01 -8.24 17.76
C ALA A 152 -8.10 -6.72 17.68
N TYR A 153 -8.84 -6.10 18.61
CA TYR A 153 -8.92 -4.64 18.74
C TYR A 153 -7.55 -4.03 19.03
N TRP A 154 -6.82 -4.57 20.00
CA TRP A 154 -5.47 -4.11 20.32
C TRP A 154 -4.55 -4.07 19.09
N ALA A 155 -4.57 -5.12 18.27
CA ALA A 155 -3.66 -5.22 17.12
C ALA A 155 -3.95 -4.15 16.04
N ILE A 156 -5.22 -3.91 15.70
CA ILE A 156 -5.59 -2.82 14.77
C ILE A 156 -5.37 -1.45 15.41
N ASP A 157 -5.64 -1.31 16.70
CA ASP A 157 -5.50 -0.05 17.42
C ASP A 157 -4.04 0.40 17.52
N LYS A 158 -3.08 -0.52 17.67
CA LYS A 158 -1.65 -0.17 17.61
C LYS A 158 -1.27 0.52 16.31
N VAL A 159 -1.85 0.10 15.18
CA VAL A 159 -1.61 0.73 13.86
C VAL A 159 -2.29 2.10 13.80
N ARG A 160 -3.52 2.21 14.29
CA ARG A 160 -4.30 3.45 14.31
C ARG A 160 -3.71 4.52 15.23
N GLU A 161 -3.27 4.12 16.42
CA GLU A 161 -2.57 4.98 17.38
C GLU A 161 -1.30 5.57 16.79
N ARG A 162 -0.48 4.73 16.11
CA ARG A 162 0.72 5.22 15.41
C ARG A 162 0.36 6.23 14.32
N ALA A 163 -0.74 6.02 13.62
CA ALA A 163 -1.21 6.92 12.56
C ALA A 163 -1.86 8.21 13.08
N GLY A 164 -1.88 8.44 14.41
CA GLY A 164 -2.48 9.64 15.01
C GLY A 164 -4.01 9.65 15.04
N ILE A 165 -4.67 8.56 14.62
CA ILE A 165 -6.14 8.49 14.52
C ILE A 165 -6.76 7.72 15.68
N ALA A 166 -8.03 8.04 15.99
CA ALA A 166 -8.76 7.41 17.09
C ALA A 166 -8.82 5.88 16.98
N LYS A 167 -8.69 5.18 18.11
CA LYS A 167 -8.79 3.71 18.17
C LYS A 167 -10.13 3.21 17.65
N LEU A 168 -10.13 2.07 16.99
CA LEU A 168 -11.35 1.37 16.58
C LEU A 168 -12.13 0.90 17.81
N SER A 169 -11.44 0.48 18.89
CA SER A 169 -12.09 0.12 20.16
C SER A 169 -12.97 1.23 20.72
N ASP A 170 -12.55 2.49 20.52
CA ASP A 170 -13.20 3.66 21.10
C ASP A 170 -14.33 4.17 20.20
N THR A 171 -14.08 4.19 18.88
CA THR A 171 -15.02 4.73 17.89
C THR A 171 -16.10 3.74 17.47
N ARG A 172 -15.78 2.43 17.47
CA ARG A 172 -16.66 1.35 17.00
C ARG A 172 -16.49 0.09 17.86
N PRO A 173 -16.84 0.14 19.16
CA PRO A 173 -16.84 -1.06 20.00
C PRO A 173 -17.93 -2.05 19.54
N ASN A 174 -17.73 -3.34 19.85
CA ASN A 174 -18.71 -4.42 19.65
C ASN A 174 -19.13 -4.66 18.19
N LEU A 175 -18.20 -4.57 17.25
CA LEU A 175 -18.47 -4.94 15.85
C LEU A 175 -18.74 -6.44 15.74
N ASN A 176 -19.65 -6.82 14.84
CA ASN A 176 -19.76 -8.22 14.44
C ASN A 176 -18.58 -8.63 13.53
N VAL A 177 -18.48 -9.92 13.25
CA VAL A 177 -17.39 -10.51 12.45
C VAL A 177 -17.19 -9.79 11.12
N GLU A 178 -18.27 -9.54 10.38
CA GLU A 178 -18.20 -8.92 9.06
C GLU A 178 -17.76 -7.45 9.14
N GLN A 179 -18.33 -6.70 10.09
CA GLN A 179 -18.02 -5.29 10.28
C GLN A 179 -16.57 -5.06 10.77
N PHE A 180 -16.06 -5.95 11.62
CA PHE A 180 -14.68 -5.89 12.07
C PHE A 180 -13.72 -6.28 10.94
N ARG A 181 -14.02 -7.35 10.19
CA ARG A 181 -13.26 -7.73 8.98
C ARG A 181 -13.20 -6.58 7.98
N ASP A 182 -14.32 -5.91 7.73
CA ASP A 182 -14.35 -4.72 6.89
C ASP A 182 -13.42 -3.63 7.40
N SER A 183 -13.41 -3.38 8.71
CA SER A 183 -12.56 -2.37 9.33
C SER A 183 -11.07 -2.70 9.19
N VAL A 184 -10.67 -3.98 9.38
CA VAL A 184 -9.29 -4.43 9.13
C VAL A 184 -8.89 -4.23 7.67
N PHE A 185 -9.77 -4.54 6.72
CA PHE A 185 -9.48 -4.34 5.28
C PHE A 185 -9.40 -2.87 4.85
N GLN A 186 -10.15 -1.98 5.51
CA GLN A 186 -10.00 -0.55 5.30
C GLN A 186 -8.72 -0.02 5.93
N GLU A 187 -8.33 -0.51 7.10
CA GLU A 187 -7.06 -0.14 7.73
C GLU A 187 -5.87 -0.61 6.87
N ARG A 188 -5.89 -1.86 6.39
CA ARG A 188 -4.89 -2.36 5.43
C ARG A 188 -4.81 -1.52 4.15
N ARG A 189 -5.96 -1.02 3.66
CA ARG A 189 -6.00 -0.15 2.46
C ARG A 189 -5.20 1.14 2.67
N LYS A 190 -5.25 1.73 3.86
CA LYS A 190 -4.56 2.97 4.20
C LYS A 190 -3.10 2.73 4.59
N GLU A 191 -2.89 1.70 5.39
CA GLU A 191 -1.57 1.35 5.92
C GLU A 191 -0.61 0.93 4.81
N LEU A 192 -1.09 0.09 3.86
CA LEU A 192 -0.26 -0.66 2.91
C LEU A 192 -0.33 -0.10 1.48
N VAL A 193 -0.62 1.20 1.34
CA VAL A 193 -0.65 1.90 0.04
C VAL A 193 0.70 1.77 -0.68
N PHE A 194 0.70 1.29 -1.92
CA PHE A 194 1.91 0.95 -2.72
C PHE A 194 2.87 -0.06 -2.08
N GLU A 195 2.33 -0.97 -1.27
CA GLU A 195 3.08 -2.11 -0.71
C GLU A 195 2.59 -3.45 -1.27
N TYR A 196 1.95 -3.42 -2.45
CA TYR A 196 1.52 -4.59 -3.24
C TYR A 196 0.46 -5.51 -2.59
N GLN A 197 -0.19 -5.09 -1.50
CA GLN A 197 -1.14 -5.95 -0.77
C GLN A 197 -2.60 -5.87 -1.24
N ARG A 198 -3.05 -4.72 -1.76
CA ARG A 198 -4.48 -4.45 -1.97
C ARG A 198 -5.17 -5.47 -2.89
N TRP A 199 -4.51 -5.88 -3.98
CA TRP A 199 -5.09 -6.87 -4.88
C TRP A 199 -5.28 -8.22 -4.18
N PHE A 200 -4.28 -8.69 -3.42
CA PHE A 200 -4.37 -9.94 -2.67
C PHE A 200 -5.49 -9.89 -1.63
N ASP A 201 -5.67 -8.75 -0.94
CA ASP A 201 -6.80 -8.55 -0.03
C ASP A 201 -8.14 -8.67 -0.75
N LEU A 202 -8.34 -7.94 -1.84
CA LEU A 202 -9.61 -7.99 -2.57
C LEU A 202 -9.90 -9.41 -3.12
N SER A 203 -8.89 -10.06 -3.71
CA SER A 203 -9.02 -11.38 -4.32
C SER A 203 -9.30 -12.48 -3.30
N ARG A 204 -8.58 -12.50 -2.16
CA ARG A 204 -8.77 -13.54 -1.13
C ARG A 204 -10.10 -13.43 -0.40
N ARG A 205 -10.73 -12.25 -0.43
CA ARG A 205 -12.09 -12.05 0.10
C ARG A 205 -13.19 -12.55 -0.86
N GLY A 206 -12.83 -12.89 -2.09
CA GLY A 206 -13.71 -13.52 -3.07
C GLY A 206 -14.21 -12.56 -4.16
N ALA A 207 -14.63 -13.15 -5.28
CA ALA A 207 -15.05 -12.45 -6.50
C ALA A 207 -16.13 -11.39 -6.26
N ASP A 208 -17.16 -11.70 -5.47
CA ASP A 208 -18.27 -10.79 -5.22
C ASP A 208 -17.81 -9.54 -4.49
N TYR A 209 -16.97 -9.71 -3.46
CA TYR A 209 -16.38 -8.59 -2.74
C TYR A 209 -15.44 -7.78 -3.63
N TYR A 210 -14.59 -8.44 -4.43
CA TYR A 210 -13.69 -7.80 -5.38
C TYR A 210 -14.45 -6.89 -6.35
N VAL A 211 -15.48 -7.43 -7.02
CA VAL A 211 -16.29 -6.71 -8.01
C VAL A 211 -17.05 -5.56 -7.35
N LYS A 212 -17.76 -5.84 -6.24
CA LYS A 212 -18.51 -4.82 -5.49
C LYS A 212 -17.62 -3.65 -5.07
N THR A 213 -16.44 -3.95 -4.53
CA THR A 213 -15.50 -2.94 -4.03
C THR A 213 -14.92 -2.09 -5.16
N LEU A 214 -14.55 -2.71 -6.29
CA LEU A 214 -13.99 -1.98 -7.43
C LEU A 214 -15.04 -1.18 -8.19
N HIS A 215 -16.27 -1.68 -8.33
CA HIS A 215 -17.39 -0.91 -8.90
C HIS A 215 -17.71 0.32 -8.06
N ALA A 216 -17.71 0.18 -6.73
CA ALA A 216 -17.89 1.32 -5.82
C ALA A 216 -16.77 2.38 -5.95
N ALA A 217 -15.59 1.99 -6.43
CA ALA A 217 -14.46 2.87 -6.74
C ALA A 217 -14.40 3.28 -8.23
N GLY A 218 -15.51 3.19 -8.96
CA GLY A 218 -15.62 3.61 -10.36
C GLY A 218 -15.03 2.64 -11.39
N LYS A 219 -14.45 1.51 -10.98
CA LYS A 219 -13.81 0.53 -11.87
C LYS A 219 -14.82 -0.51 -12.36
N THR A 220 -15.78 -0.04 -13.15
CA THR A 220 -16.93 -0.81 -13.66
C THR A 220 -16.57 -2.01 -14.54
N ALA A 221 -15.36 -2.03 -15.11
CA ALA A 221 -14.84 -3.17 -15.86
C ALA A 221 -14.41 -4.35 -14.98
N ALA A 222 -14.38 -4.21 -13.65
CA ALA A 222 -14.08 -5.32 -12.75
C ALA A 222 -15.10 -6.46 -12.90
N ALA A 223 -14.60 -7.69 -12.97
CA ALA A 223 -15.40 -8.90 -13.16
C ALA A 223 -14.86 -10.04 -12.28
N PRO A 224 -15.68 -11.06 -11.93
CA PRO A 224 -15.25 -12.17 -11.07
C PRO A 224 -13.94 -12.82 -11.47
N ARG A 225 -13.69 -13.00 -12.78
CA ARG A 225 -12.46 -13.59 -13.30
C ARG A 225 -11.17 -12.81 -12.98
N HIS A 226 -11.26 -11.50 -12.74
CA HIS A 226 -10.09 -10.63 -12.51
C HIS A 226 -9.40 -10.86 -11.16
N ILE A 227 -9.93 -11.77 -10.32
CA ILE A 227 -9.23 -12.28 -9.14
C ILE A 227 -8.09 -13.26 -9.49
N HIS A 228 -8.00 -13.70 -10.75
CA HIS A 228 -6.90 -14.50 -11.27
C HIS A 228 -6.37 -13.87 -12.57
N PHE A 229 -5.05 -13.87 -12.77
CA PHE A 229 -4.46 -13.46 -14.05
C PHE A 229 -4.56 -14.57 -15.10
N PRO A 230 -4.65 -14.25 -16.40
CA PRO A 230 -4.54 -15.27 -17.44
C PRO A 230 -3.10 -15.82 -17.48
N VAL A 231 -2.97 -17.11 -17.80
CA VAL A 231 -1.67 -17.66 -18.20
C VAL A 231 -1.23 -16.95 -19.48
N PRO A 232 0.01 -16.42 -19.57
CA PRO A 232 0.46 -15.73 -20.77
C PRO A 232 0.39 -16.63 -22.01
N GLN A 233 -0.15 -16.11 -23.11
CA GLN A 233 -0.39 -16.90 -24.34
C GLN A 233 0.88 -17.59 -24.84
N ARG A 234 2.02 -16.88 -24.79
CA ARG A 234 3.33 -17.43 -25.15
C ARG A 234 3.66 -18.72 -24.38
N GLU A 235 3.32 -18.80 -23.09
CA GLU A 235 3.62 -19.98 -22.28
C GLU A 235 2.73 -21.17 -22.67
N LEU A 236 1.46 -20.91 -23.02
CA LEU A 236 0.54 -21.93 -23.56
C LEU A 236 1.03 -22.48 -24.91
N ASP A 237 1.53 -21.59 -25.78
CA ASP A 237 2.06 -21.97 -27.10
C ASP A 237 3.33 -22.83 -26.97
N LEU A 238 4.18 -22.54 -25.97
CA LEU A 238 5.44 -23.25 -25.73
C LEU A 238 5.26 -24.58 -24.99
N ASN A 239 4.24 -24.69 -24.13
CA ASN A 239 3.99 -25.90 -23.34
C ASN A 239 2.53 -26.35 -23.46
N PRO A 240 2.23 -27.35 -24.33
CA PRO A 240 0.86 -27.82 -24.54
C PRO A 240 0.26 -28.54 -23.31
N ASN A 241 1.04 -28.82 -22.26
CA ASN A 241 0.53 -29.34 -21.00
C ASN A 241 0.04 -28.24 -20.06
N LEU A 242 0.37 -26.97 -20.30
CA LEU A 242 -0.19 -25.85 -19.55
C LEU A 242 -1.64 -25.63 -19.96
N LYS A 243 -2.49 -25.35 -18.96
CA LYS A 243 -3.90 -25.04 -19.16
C LYS A 243 -4.15 -23.60 -18.76
N GLN A 244 -5.02 -22.94 -19.51
CA GLN A 244 -5.52 -21.63 -19.13
C GLN A 244 -6.37 -21.74 -17.85
N ASN A 245 -6.41 -20.66 -17.07
CA ASN A 245 -7.34 -20.52 -15.97
C ASN A 245 -8.79 -20.61 -16.51
N PRO A 246 -9.68 -21.43 -15.92
CA PRO A 246 -11.00 -21.71 -16.48
C PRO A 246 -11.82 -20.46 -16.83
N GLU A 247 -11.73 -19.43 -15.97
CA GLU A 247 -12.41 -18.14 -16.11
C GLU A 247 -11.95 -17.28 -17.30
N TRP A 248 -10.86 -17.67 -17.97
CA TRP A 248 -10.26 -16.97 -19.11
C TRP A 248 -10.43 -17.70 -20.45
N ILE A 249 -11.15 -18.83 -20.46
CA ILE A 249 -11.44 -19.60 -21.68
C ILE A 249 -12.61 -18.95 -22.44
N ASN A 250 -12.48 -18.82 -23.78
CA ASN A 250 -13.49 -18.25 -24.68
C ASN A 250 -13.92 -16.81 -24.36
N TYR A 251 -13.07 -16.05 -23.69
CA TYR A 251 -13.30 -14.64 -23.42
C TYR A 251 -12.62 -13.79 -24.51
N ASN A 252 -13.43 -13.04 -25.27
CA ASN A 252 -12.99 -12.06 -26.27
C ASN A 252 -12.89 -10.66 -25.66
#